data_AF-A0AAE4T5I8-F1
#
_entry.id   AF-A0AAE4T5I8-F1
#
_cell.length_a   1.000
_cell.length_b   1.000
_cell.length_c   1.000
_cell.angle_alpha   90.00
_cell.angle_beta   90.00
_cell.angle_gamma   90.00
#
_symmetry.space_group_name_H-M   'P 1'
#
loop_
_entity.id
_entity.type
_entity.pdbx_description
1 polymer ?
#
loop_
_entity_poly.entity_id
_entity_poly.type
_entity_poly.pdbx_seq_one_letter_code
_entity_poly.pdbx_strand_id
1 'polypeptide(L)'
;MYDELLDLIDQEHRFLMAGDLQGIARLAPLKESLNVHIRTLSGSQAQEVQPLLARNQRLFQAAMNGLTMARRQLAQARHGHRNLTTYGADGRARGIGPSATVVERRA
;
A
#
# COMPACT_ATOMS: atom_id res chain seq x y z
N MET A 1 26.03 12.37 10.56
CA MET A 1 25.23 13.35 9.79
C MET A 1 25.04 12.94 8.33
N TYR A 2 26.09 12.91 7.50
CA TYR A 2 25.97 12.35 6.14
C TYR A 2 25.66 10.85 6.17
N ASP A 3 26.36 10.13 7.05
CA ASP A 3 26.14 8.69 7.24
C ASP A 3 24.73 8.38 7.78
N GLU A 4 24.19 9.23 8.65
CA GLU A 4 22.81 9.07 9.17
C GLU A 4 21.76 9.26 8.06
N LEU A 5 22.02 10.14 7.09
CA LEU A 5 21.16 10.29 5.92
C LEU A 5 21.22 9.04 5.04
N LEU A 6 22.42 8.49 4.81
CA LEU A 6 22.59 7.25 4.05
C LEU A 6 21.90 6.06 4.75
N ASP A 7 22.09 5.92 6.05
CA ASP A 7 21.45 4.88 6.87
C ASP A 7 19.93 4.99 6.80
N LEU A 8 19.38 6.20 6.86
CA LEU A 8 17.94 6.40 6.74
C LEU A 8 17.43 5.98 5.35
N ILE A 9 18.14 6.36 4.28
CA ILE A 9 17.78 5.99 2.90
C ILE A 9 17.83 4.47 2.72
N ASP A 10 18.84 3.81 3.27
CA ASP A 10 18.96 2.36 3.22
C ASP A 10 17.90 1.66 4.08
N GLN A 11 17.56 2.22 5.23
CA GLN A 11 16.49 1.71 6.08
C GLN A 11 15.13 1.80 5.38
N GLU A 12 14.83 2.94 4.74
CA GLU A 12 13.61 3.11 3.93
C GLU A 12 13.57 2.09 2.78
N HIS A 13 14.71 1.85 2.13
CA HIS A 13 14.80 0.85 1.07
C HIS A 13 14.46 -0.57 1.57
N ARG A 14 15.02 -0.98 2.73
CA ARG A 14 14.74 -2.29 3.33
C ARG A 14 13.27 -2.45 3.67
N PHE A 15 12.62 -1.44 4.26
CA PHE A 15 11.20 -1.52 4.56
C PHE A 15 10.33 -1.56 3.30
N LEU A 16 10.67 -0.79 2.26
CA LEU A 16 9.99 -0.85 0.96
C LEU A 16 10.10 -2.22 0.30
N MET A 17 11.29 -2.84 0.34
CA MET A 17 11.50 -4.19 -0.18
C MET A 17 10.74 -5.26 0.62
N ALA A 18 10.68 -5.11 1.95
CA ALA A 18 9.96 -6.01 2.82
C ALA A 18 8.43 -5.80 2.79
N GLY A 19 7.94 -4.71 2.20
CA GLY A 19 6.53 -4.31 2.27
C GLY A 19 6.08 -3.88 3.67
N ASP A 20 7.01 -3.50 4.56
CA ASP A 20 6.72 -3.05 5.92
C ASP A 20 6.23 -1.59 5.91
N LEU A 21 4.93 -1.41 5.63
CA LEU A 21 4.29 -0.10 5.61
C LEU A 21 4.30 0.60 6.98
N GLN A 22 4.30 -0.17 8.08
CA GLN A 22 4.38 0.40 9.43
C GLN A 22 5.79 0.95 9.70
N GLY A 23 6.82 0.19 9.29
CA GLY A 23 8.21 0.64 9.29
C GLY A 23 8.40 1.94 8.50
N ILE A 24 7.84 2.01 7.29
CA ILE A 24 7.90 3.24 6.48
C ILE A 24 7.19 4.41 7.17
N ALA A 25 6.01 4.19 7.77
CA ALA A 25 5.29 5.25 8.47
C ALA A 25 6.09 5.82 9.66
N ARG A 26 6.83 4.97 10.38
CA ARG A 26 7.72 5.40 11.47
C ARG A 26 8.89 6.26 11.00
N LEU A 27 9.30 6.16 9.73
CA LEU A 27 10.38 6.98 9.18
C LEU A 27 9.93 8.41 8.79
N ALA A 28 8.63 8.68 8.70
CA ALA A 28 8.13 9.99 8.27
C ALA A 28 8.62 11.17 9.15
N PRO A 29 8.60 11.09 10.50
CA PRO A 29 9.11 12.17 11.35
C PRO A 29 10.63 12.39 11.20
N LEU A 30 11.38 11.29 11.01
CA LEU A 30 12.83 11.34 10.80
C LEU A 30 13.19 12.05 9.49
N LYS A 31 12.46 11.77 8.42
CA LYS A 31 12.63 12.44 7.12
C LYS A 31 12.39 13.96 7.22
N GLU A 32 11.41 14.39 8.01
CA GLU A 32 11.14 15.81 8.22
C GLU A 32 12.29 16.51 8.96
N SER A 33 12.85 15.84 9.98
CA SER A 33 14.01 16.38 10.74
C SER A 33 15.29 16.48 9.89
N LEU A 34 15.45 15.61 8.90
CA LEU A 34 16.63 15.55 8.03
C LEU A 34 16.52 16.47 6.79
N ASN A 35 15.36 17.05 6.54
CA ASN A 35 15.14 17.99 5.44
C ASN A 35 16.03 19.26 5.57
N VAL A 36 16.32 19.67 6.81
CA VAL A 36 17.26 20.76 7.12
C VAL A 36 18.69 20.39 6.71
N HIS A 37 19.05 19.12 6.80
CA HIS A 37 20.39 18.60 6.55
C HIS A 37 20.69 18.40 5.06
N ILE A 38 19.65 18.20 4.22
CA ILE A 38 19.82 18.14 2.76
C ILE A 38 20.42 19.45 2.22
N ARG A 39 20.11 20.59 2.86
CA ARG A 39 20.60 21.92 2.46
C ARG A 39 22.08 22.15 2.77
N THR A 40 22.69 21.32 3.62
CA THR A 40 24.09 21.45 4.04
C THR A 40 25.01 20.45 3.35
N LEU A 41 24.48 19.60 2.47
CA LEU A 41 25.27 18.65 1.68
C LEU A 41 26.23 19.38 0.73
N SER A 42 27.45 18.85 0.61
CA SER A 42 28.37 19.27 -0.44
C SER A 42 27.87 18.83 -1.82
N GLY A 43 28.40 19.43 -2.88
CA GLY A 43 28.03 19.06 -4.26
C GLY A 43 28.28 17.59 -4.59
N SER A 44 29.38 17.01 -4.09
CA SER A 44 29.70 15.59 -4.29
C SER A 44 28.76 14.67 -3.49
N GLN A 45 28.46 15.03 -2.25
CA GLN A 45 27.52 14.28 -1.39
C GLN A 45 26.11 14.27 -1.97
N ALA A 46 25.66 15.41 -2.51
CA ALA A 46 24.36 15.51 -3.18
C ALA A 46 24.28 14.62 -4.43
N GLN A 47 25.34 14.59 -5.24
CA GLN A 47 25.42 13.71 -6.43
C GLN A 47 25.35 12.23 -6.06
N GLU A 48 25.95 11.82 -4.96
CA GLU A 48 25.93 10.43 -4.48
C GLU A 48 24.55 10.04 -3.92
N VAL A 49 23.90 10.93 -3.17
CA VAL A 49 22.60 10.65 -2.51
C VAL A 49 21.41 10.69 -3.48
N GLN A 50 21.46 11.54 -4.51
CA GLN A 50 20.39 11.72 -5.48
C GLN A 50 19.88 10.40 -6.12
N PRO A 51 20.73 9.51 -6.67
CA PRO A 51 20.26 8.25 -7.26
C PRO A 51 19.61 7.31 -6.23
N LEU A 52 20.05 7.32 -4.97
CA LEU A 52 19.50 6.49 -3.90
C LEU A 52 18.08 6.94 -3.54
N LEU A 53 17.89 8.26 -3.35
CA LEU A 53 16.56 8.84 -3.15
C LEU A 53 15.63 8.55 -4.33
N ALA A 54 16.12 8.72 -5.56
CA ALA A 54 15.34 8.45 -6.77
C ALA A 54 14.94 6.96 -6.90
N ARG A 55 15.79 6.03 -6.44
CA ARG A 55 15.44 4.60 -6.35
C ARG A 55 14.28 4.40 -5.38
N ASN A 56 14.38 4.93 -4.17
CA ASN A 56 13.35 4.76 -3.15
C ASN A 56 12.02 5.42 -3.55
N GLN A 57 12.06 6.59 -4.18
CA GLN A 57 10.84 7.28 -4.65
C GLN A 57 10.09 6.44 -5.69
N ARG A 58 10.81 5.81 -6.63
CA ARG A 58 10.22 4.87 -7.61
C ARG A 58 9.59 3.66 -6.92
N LEU A 59 10.28 3.07 -5.95
CA LEU A 59 9.78 1.92 -5.19
C LEU A 59 8.54 2.25 -4.36
N PHE A 60 8.55 3.39 -3.69
CA PHE A 60 7.41 3.87 -2.92
C PHE A 60 6.19 4.07 -3.81
N GLN A 61 6.37 4.70 -4.98
CA GLN A 61 5.29 4.86 -5.95
C GLN A 61 4.75 3.50 -6.45
N ALA A 62 5.65 2.56 -6.74
CA ALA A 62 5.26 1.21 -7.15
C ALA A 62 4.47 0.48 -6.03
N ALA A 63 4.89 0.59 -4.78
CA ALA A 63 4.20 0.02 -3.62
C ALA A 63 2.79 0.63 -3.45
N MET A 64 2.64 1.95 -3.60
CA MET A 64 1.34 2.63 -3.55
C MET A 64 0.40 2.18 -4.67
N ASN A 65 0.93 2.00 -5.88
CA ASN A 65 0.16 1.47 -7.00
C ASN A 65 -0.31 0.03 -6.71
N GLY A 66 0.60 -0.82 -6.21
CA GLY A 66 0.30 -2.19 -5.81
C GLY A 66 -0.78 -2.27 -4.73
N LEU A 67 -0.71 -1.43 -3.70
CA LEU A 67 -1.73 -1.36 -2.65
C LEU A 67 -3.10 -0.95 -3.22
N THR A 68 -3.12 0.02 -4.13
CA THR A 68 -4.35 0.45 -4.80
C THR A 68 -4.96 -0.68 -5.63
N MET A 69 -4.15 -1.42 -6.37
CA MET A 69 -4.59 -2.60 -7.13
C MET A 69 -5.12 -3.70 -6.22
N ALA A 70 -4.42 -4.03 -5.14
CA ALA A 70 -4.86 -5.02 -4.16
C ALA A 70 -6.20 -4.64 -3.53
N ARG A 71 -6.39 -3.36 -3.16
CA ARG A 71 -7.68 -2.85 -2.67
C ARG A 71 -8.80 -3.01 -3.69
N ARG A 72 -8.55 -2.69 -4.96
CA ARG A 72 -9.53 -2.89 -6.05
C ARG A 72 -9.87 -4.37 -6.22
N GLN A 73 -8.88 -5.26 -6.13
CA GLN A 73 -9.10 -6.71 -6.25
C GLN A 73 -9.95 -7.25 -5.10
N LEU A 74 -9.65 -6.84 -3.85
CA LEU A 74 -10.43 -7.23 -2.68
C LEU A 74 -11.88 -6.71 -2.73
N ALA A 75 -12.08 -5.49 -3.22
CA ALA A 75 -13.42 -4.94 -3.42
C ALA A 75 -14.21 -5.77 -4.45
N GLN A 76 -13.60 -6.08 -5.61
CA GLN A 76 -14.21 -6.92 -6.63
C GLN A 76 -14.58 -8.31 -6.11
N ALA A 77 -13.68 -8.96 -5.37
CA ALA A 77 -13.96 -10.26 -4.76
C ALA A 77 -15.15 -10.21 -3.78
N ARG A 78 -15.20 -9.17 -2.93
CA ARG A 78 -16.34 -8.96 -2.00
C ARG A 78 -17.66 -8.71 -2.72
N HIS A 79 -17.66 -8.02 -3.86
CA HIS A 79 -18.86 -7.78 -4.65
C HIS A 79 -19.27 -8.99 -5.49
N GLY A 80 -18.32 -9.78 -6.01
CA GLY A 80 -18.59 -11.00 -6.77
C GLY A 80 -19.39 -12.04 -5.98
N HIS A 81 -19.10 -12.18 -4.68
CA HIS A 81 -19.88 -13.06 -3.78
C HIS A 81 -21.34 -12.62 -3.56
N ARG A 82 -21.71 -11.36 -3.84
CA ARG A 82 -23.10 -10.89 -3.69
C ARG A 82 -23.96 -11.22 -4.91
N ASN A 83 -23.36 -11.46 -6.08
CA ASN A 83 -24.04 -11.70 -7.35
C ASN A 83 -23.63 -13.03 -8.00
N LEU A 84 -23.39 -14.08 -7.20
CA LEU A 84 -23.21 -15.43 -7.75
C LEU A 84 -24.55 -15.95 -8.26
N THR A 85 -24.92 -15.66 -9.50
CA THR A 85 -26.05 -16.31 -10.16
C THR A 85 -25.66 -17.73 -10.54
N THR A 86 -26.16 -18.70 -9.79
CA THR A 86 -26.05 -20.12 -10.16
C THR A 86 -27.31 -20.54 -10.90
N TYR A 87 -27.19 -21.39 -11.91
CA TYR A 87 -28.35 -22.04 -12.51
C TYR A 87 -28.92 -23.04 -11.51
N GLY A 88 -30.20 -22.89 -11.15
CA GLY A 88 -30.93 -23.91 -10.40
C GLY A 88 -31.14 -25.16 -11.24
N ALA A 89 -31.50 -26.28 -10.60
CA ALA A 89 -31.82 -27.54 -11.30
C ALA A 89 -33.00 -27.41 -12.30
N ASP A 90 -33.76 -26.32 -12.23
CA ASP A 90 -34.84 -25.91 -13.13
C ASP A 90 -34.36 -25.05 -14.33
N GLY A 91 -33.05 -24.83 -14.47
CA GLY A 91 -32.46 -24.02 -15.54
C GLY A 91 -32.62 -22.49 -15.36
N ARG A 92 -33.18 -22.04 -14.23
CA ARG A 92 -33.37 -20.60 -13.95
C ARG A 92 -32.18 -20.04 -13.18
N ALA A 93 -31.75 -18.83 -13.55
CA ALA A 93 -30.70 -18.12 -12.82
C ALA A 93 -31.19 -17.73 -11.43
N ARG A 94 -30.50 -18.19 -10.38
CA ARG A 94 -30.79 -17.87 -8.98
C ARG A 94 -29.54 -17.26 -8.33
N GLY A 95 -29.67 -16.06 -7.79
CA GLY A 95 -28.59 -15.41 -7.04
C GLY A 95 -28.35 -16.10 -5.71
N ILE A 96 -27.14 -16.62 -5.49
CA ILE A 96 -26.62 -17.05 -4.19
C ILE A 96 -25.90 -15.83 -3.59
N GLY A 97 -26.66 -15.01 -2.89
CA GLY A 97 -26.16 -13.99 -1.98
C GLY A 97 -26.63 -14.30 -0.55
N PRO A 98 -26.04 -13.68 0.49
CA PRO A 98 -26.50 -13.88 1.86
C PRO A 98 -27.99 -13.49 1.94
N SER A 99 -28.83 -14.48 2.25
CA SER A 99 -30.27 -14.28 2.42
C SER A 99 -30.49 -13.23 3.49
N ALA A 100 -31.11 -12.11 3.14
CA ALA A 100 -31.61 -11.17 4.12
C ALA A 100 -32.52 -11.95 5.08
N THR A 101 -32.14 -12.00 6.36
CA THR A 101 -32.92 -12.65 7.40
C THR A 101 -34.20 -11.84 7.55
N VAL A 102 -35.27 -12.26 6.87
CA VAL A 102 -36.61 -11.73 7.08
C VAL A 102 -37.06 -12.28 8.43
N VAL A 103 -36.92 -11.45 9.46
CA VAL A 103 -37.52 -11.70 10.77
C VAL A 103 -39.01 -11.46 10.64
N GLU A 104 -39.80 -12.52 10.43
CA GLU A 104 -41.25 -12.45 10.54
C GLU A 104 -41.64 -12.22 12.01
N ARG A 105 -42.20 -11.03 12.28
CA ARG A 105 -42.85 -10.71 13.55
C ARG A 105 -44.23 -11.38 13.55
N ARG A 106 -44.38 -12.47 14.30
CA ARG A 106 -45.70 -13.03 14.63
C ARG A 106 -46.38 -12.14 15.67
N ALA A 107 -47.54 -11.59 15.32
CA ALA A 107 -48.56 -11.04 16.22
C ALA A 107 -49.92 -11.53 15.71
#